data_AF-A0A9E3NNV2-F1
#
_entry.id   AF-A0A9E3NNV2-F1
#
_cell.length_a   1.000
_cell.length_b   1.000
_cell.length_c   1.000
_cell.angle_alpha   90.00
_cell.angle_beta   90.00
_cell.angle_gamma   90.00
#
_symmetry.space_group_name_H-M   'P 1'
#
loop_
_entity.id
_entity.type
_entity.pdbx_description
1 polymer ?
#
loop_
_entity_poly.entity_id
_entity_poly.type
_entity_poly.pdbx_seq_one_letter_code
_entity_poly.pdbx_strand_id
1 'polypeptide(L)'
;MATRYASLGRCAELPERDVIAALVSREECASLVDRIATMEPPRAVRALLALVRRMATPACTWLEGDLVVELFEDERGTTARILSDQVGLRERILPAVVLGVSLADIAATIDKRREVGAVFRVEPVSARCLLLLSWEEEEAASTGFDISETSLSMTWSPTVDDVDAGWDEPS
;
A
#
# COMPACT_ATOMS: atom_id res chain seq x y z
N MET A 1 -0.19 -31.50 -6.97
CA MET A 1 -1.33 -30.85 -6.29
C MET A 1 -2.31 -30.39 -7.34
N ALA A 2 -3.55 -30.89 -7.33
CA ALA A 2 -4.57 -30.51 -8.30
C ALA A 2 -5.00 -29.05 -8.06
N THR A 3 -4.87 -28.19 -9.07
CA THR A 3 -5.07 -26.74 -8.99
C THR A 3 -6.53 -26.42 -8.67
N ARG A 4 -6.80 -25.88 -7.47
CA ARG A 4 -8.13 -25.45 -6.98
C ARG A 4 -8.84 -24.49 -7.93
N TYR A 5 -8.07 -23.82 -8.80
CA TYR A 5 -8.49 -22.79 -9.75
C TYR A 5 -8.61 -23.29 -11.21
N ALA A 6 -8.61 -24.60 -11.46
CA ALA A 6 -8.69 -25.17 -12.81
C ALA A 6 -9.94 -24.72 -13.58
N SER A 7 -11.09 -24.56 -12.89
CA SER A 7 -12.36 -24.12 -13.47
C SER A 7 -12.35 -22.66 -13.95
N LEU A 8 -11.36 -21.85 -13.55
CA LEU A 8 -11.27 -20.46 -13.95
C LEU A 8 -11.04 -20.30 -15.45
N GLY A 9 -10.62 -21.32 -16.21
CA GLY A 9 -10.42 -21.18 -17.67
C GLY A 9 -11.66 -20.76 -18.47
N ARG A 10 -12.88 -20.91 -17.91
CA ARG A 10 -14.14 -20.77 -18.67
C ARG A 10 -15.04 -19.58 -18.27
N CYS A 11 -14.80 -18.90 -17.16
CA CYS A 11 -15.63 -17.76 -16.73
C CYS A 11 -15.12 -16.45 -17.34
N ALA A 12 -15.98 -15.47 -17.65
CA ALA A 12 -15.52 -14.17 -18.17
C ALA A 12 -14.71 -13.37 -17.13
N GLU A 13 -14.98 -13.58 -15.84
CA GLU A 13 -14.36 -12.89 -14.72
C GLU A 13 -13.95 -13.88 -13.63
N LEU A 14 -12.97 -13.48 -12.81
CA LEU A 14 -12.56 -14.21 -11.63
C LEU A 14 -13.67 -14.07 -10.58
N PRO A 15 -14.32 -15.16 -10.10
CA PRO A 15 -15.33 -15.04 -9.07
C PRO A 15 -14.73 -14.44 -7.79
N GLU A 16 -15.43 -13.50 -7.16
CA GLU A 16 -14.97 -12.85 -5.94
C GLU A 16 -14.63 -13.85 -4.83
N ARG A 17 -15.42 -14.95 -4.73
CA ARG A 17 -15.16 -16.05 -3.80
C ARG A 17 -13.78 -16.69 -3.99
N ASP A 18 -13.28 -16.77 -5.23
CA ASP A 18 -12.01 -17.42 -5.54
C ASP A 18 -10.85 -16.47 -5.20
N VAL A 19 -11.05 -15.16 -5.32
CA VAL A 19 -10.12 -14.14 -4.79
C VAL A 19 -10.06 -14.23 -3.27
N ILE A 20 -11.20 -14.22 -2.59
CA ILE A 20 -11.26 -14.28 -1.12
C ILE A 20 -10.62 -15.58 -0.61
N ALA A 21 -10.87 -16.71 -1.27
CA ALA A 21 -10.27 -17.98 -0.90
C ALA A 21 -8.74 -17.96 -1.05
N ALA A 22 -8.21 -17.26 -2.05
CA ALA A 22 -6.77 -17.15 -2.25
C ALA A 22 -6.07 -16.31 -1.17
N LEU A 23 -6.76 -15.30 -0.61
CA LEU A 23 -6.18 -14.40 0.41
C LEU A 23 -5.88 -15.06 1.75
N VAL A 24 -6.33 -16.30 1.98
CA VAL A 24 -6.12 -17.03 3.23
C VAL A 24 -4.63 -17.25 3.52
N SER A 25 -3.79 -17.41 2.50
CA SER A 25 -2.35 -17.52 2.68
C SER A 25 -1.57 -17.00 1.48
N ARG A 26 -0.28 -16.72 1.70
CA ARG A 26 0.66 -16.31 0.65
C ARG A 26 0.75 -17.37 -0.46
N GLU A 27 0.75 -18.65 -0.11
CA GLU A 27 0.86 -19.79 -1.04
C GLU A 27 -0.38 -19.92 -1.94
N GLU A 28 -1.58 -19.71 -1.37
CA GLU A 28 -2.83 -19.73 -2.13
C GLU A 28 -2.93 -18.52 -3.08
N CYS A 29 -2.48 -17.34 -2.63
CA CYS A 29 -2.32 -16.17 -3.50
C CYS A 29 -1.32 -16.43 -4.64
N ALA A 30 -0.15 -17.01 -4.34
CA ALA A 30 0.84 -17.36 -5.36
C ALA A 30 0.25 -18.34 -6.39
N SER A 31 -0.50 -19.34 -5.93
CA SER A 31 -1.18 -20.30 -6.81
C SER A 31 -2.23 -19.63 -7.72
N LEU A 32 -2.92 -18.60 -7.22
CA LEU A 32 -3.85 -17.81 -8.02
C LEU A 32 -3.11 -16.92 -9.03
N VAL A 33 -1.99 -16.31 -8.63
CA VAL A 33 -1.11 -15.50 -9.50
C VAL A 33 -0.58 -16.34 -10.67
N ASP A 34 -0.09 -17.56 -10.39
CA ASP A 34 0.34 -18.50 -11.43
C ASP A 34 -0.80 -18.85 -12.38
N ARG A 35 -2.03 -19.00 -11.86
CA ARG A 35 -3.20 -19.22 -12.70
C ARG A 35 -3.52 -18.01 -13.57
N ILE A 36 -3.42 -16.79 -13.03
CA ILE A 36 -3.63 -15.54 -13.77
C ILE A 36 -2.62 -15.42 -14.92
N ALA A 37 -1.37 -15.83 -14.71
CA ALA A 37 -0.33 -15.83 -15.75
C ALA A 37 -0.65 -16.74 -16.95
N THR A 38 -1.56 -17.70 -16.79
CA THR A 38 -2.05 -18.57 -17.89
C THR A 38 -3.30 -18.03 -18.59
N MET A 39 -3.84 -16.90 -18.16
CA MET A 39 -5.03 -16.30 -18.76
C MET A 39 -4.66 -15.38 -19.91
N GLU A 40 -5.50 -15.36 -20.94
CA GLU A 40 -5.35 -14.41 -22.04
C GLU A 40 -5.78 -12.99 -21.63
N PRO A 41 -5.18 -11.94 -22.19
CA PRO A 41 -5.66 -10.57 -22.00
C PRO A 41 -7.02 -10.34 -22.69
N PRO A 42 -7.85 -9.39 -22.22
CA PRO A 42 -7.65 -8.48 -21.08
C PRO A 42 -8.00 -9.13 -19.73
N ARG A 43 -8.27 -10.45 -19.72
CA ARG A 43 -8.77 -11.14 -18.55
C ARG A 43 -7.72 -11.27 -17.44
N ALA A 44 -6.47 -11.57 -17.81
CA ALA A 44 -5.35 -11.59 -16.89
C ALA A 44 -5.22 -10.27 -16.11
N VAL A 45 -5.28 -9.13 -16.82
CA VAL A 45 -5.21 -7.78 -16.23
C VAL A 45 -6.32 -7.56 -15.21
N ARG A 46 -7.57 -7.86 -15.58
CA ARG A 46 -8.72 -7.67 -14.68
C ARG A 46 -8.64 -8.57 -13.45
N ALA A 47 -8.21 -9.81 -13.62
CA ALA A 47 -8.04 -10.76 -12.51
C ALA A 47 -6.93 -10.31 -11.56
N LEU A 48 -5.80 -9.85 -12.10
CA LEU A 48 -4.71 -9.28 -11.30
C LEU A 48 -5.18 -8.05 -10.51
N LEU A 49 -5.83 -7.08 -11.17
CA LEU A 49 -6.34 -5.87 -10.52
C LEU A 49 -7.36 -6.21 -9.42
N ALA A 50 -8.22 -7.19 -9.63
CA ALA A 50 -9.17 -7.65 -8.62
C ALA A 50 -8.48 -8.28 -7.41
N LEU A 51 -7.44 -9.10 -7.64
CA LEU A 51 -6.64 -9.71 -6.59
C LEU A 51 -5.91 -8.64 -5.77
N VAL A 52 -5.10 -7.79 -6.40
CA VAL A 52 -4.29 -6.79 -5.68
C VAL A 52 -5.17 -5.79 -4.95
N ARG A 53 -6.32 -5.39 -5.52
CA ARG A 53 -7.30 -4.53 -4.82
C ARG A 53 -7.78 -5.14 -3.52
N ARG A 54 -7.97 -6.47 -3.46
CA ARG A 54 -8.37 -7.13 -2.21
C ARG A 54 -7.19 -7.39 -1.28
N MET A 55 -5.99 -7.58 -1.82
CA MET A 55 -4.77 -7.63 -1.01
C MET A 55 -4.52 -6.31 -0.27
N ALA A 56 -4.83 -5.16 -0.89
CA ALA A 56 -4.74 -3.84 -0.27
C ALA A 56 -5.85 -3.54 0.76
N THR A 57 -6.54 -4.56 1.28
CA THR A 57 -7.57 -4.40 2.32
C THR A 57 -7.24 -5.28 3.52
N PRO A 58 -7.84 -5.04 4.70
CA PRO A 58 -7.63 -5.88 5.89
C PRO A 58 -8.03 -7.36 5.73
N ALA A 59 -8.64 -7.74 4.60
CA ALA A 59 -8.90 -9.14 4.26
C ALA A 59 -7.62 -9.97 4.03
N CYS A 60 -6.49 -9.31 3.75
CA CYS A 60 -5.20 -9.97 3.51
C CYS A 60 -4.33 -9.93 4.77
N THR A 61 -4.54 -10.88 5.68
CA THR A 61 -3.94 -10.84 7.02
C THR A 61 -2.46 -11.23 7.08
N TRP A 62 -1.91 -11.79 6.00
CA TRP A 62 -0.51 -12.21 5.92
C TRP A 62 0.40 -11.16 5.27
N LEU A 63 -0.17 -10.09 4.70
CA LEU A 63 0.61 -9.01 4.13
C LEU A 63 1.16 -8.15 5.27
N GLU A 64 2.47 -7.98 5.29
CA GLU A 64 3.14 -7.13 6.26
C GLU A 64 3.71 -5.89 5.55
N GLY A 65 3.18 -4.70 5.83
CA GLY A 65 3.55 -3.45 5.16
C GLY A 65 2.61 -3.07 4.01
N ASP A 66 2.99 -2.04 3.26
CA ASP A 66 2.16 -1.47 2.20
C ASP A 66 2.24 -2.29 0.91
N LEU A 67 1.10 -2.51 0.26
CA LEU A 67 1.06 -3.18 -1.03
C LEU A 67 1.55 -2.24 -2.13
N VAL A 68 2.59 -2.68 -2.83
CA VAL A 68 3.11 -1.99 -4.02
C VAL A 68 3.04 -2.93 -5.22
N VAL A 69 2.38 -2.49 -6.29
CA VAL A 69 2.39 -3.20 -7.57
C VAL A 69 3.22 -2.41 -8.57
N GLU A 70 4.37 -2.94 -8.95
CA GLU A 70 5.21 -2.39 -10.00
C GLU A 70 4.81 -3.00 -11.35
N LEU A 71 4.37 -2.15 -12.27
CA LEU A 71 4.04 -2.50 -13.65
C LEU A 71 5.15 -1.98 -14.56
N PHE A 72 5.89 -2.89 -15.20
CA PHE A 72 7.01 -2.56 -16.07
C PHE A 72 6.81 -3.15 -17.47
N GLU A 73 6.93 -2.33 -18.50
CA GLU A 73 6.77 -2.75 -19.90
C GLU A 73 8.10 -3.20 -20.52
N ASP A 74 8.14 -4.44 -21.00
CA ASP A 74 9.24 -5.02 -21.77
C ASP A 74 8.79 -5.50 -23.16
N GLU A 75 9.66 -6.18 -23.91
CA GLU A 75 9.36 -6.69 -25.26
C GLU A 75 8.24 -7.73 -25.30
N ARG A 76 7.91 -8.36 -24.17
CA ARG A 76 6.86 -9.37 -24.01
C ARG A 76 5.54 -8.76 -23.53
N GLY A 77 5.51 -7.45 -23.31
CA GLY A 77 4.38 -6.71 -22.73
C GLY A 77 4.67 -6.27 -21.29
N THR A 78 3.61 -6.03 -20.52
CA THR A 78 3.76 -5.55 -19.14
C THR A 78 3.95 -6.69 -18.15
N THR A 79 5.05 -6.65 -17.41
CA THR A 79 5.31 -7.49 -16.25
C THR A 79 4.83 -6.79 -14.98
N ALA A 80 3.98 -7.45 -14.20
CA ALA A 80 3.55 -7.01 -12.89
C ALA A 80 4.36 -7.71 -11.78
N ARG A 81 4.91 -6.93 -10.86
CA ARG A 81 5.56 -7.41 -9.63
C ARG A 81 4.75 -6.93 -8.45
N ILE A 82 4.41 -7.87 -7.57
CA ILE A 82 3.65 -7.58 -6.35
C ILE A 82 4.65 -7.59 -5.19
N LEU A 83 4.79 -6.44 -4.56
CA LEU A 83 5.77 -6.13 -3.55
C LEU A 83 5.06 -5.72 -2.25
N SER A 84 5.73 -5.92 -1.12
CA SER A 84 5.42 -5.21 0.11
C SER A 84 6.50 -4.17 0.39
N ASP A 85 6.11 -2.99 0.83
CA ASP A 85 7.01 -1.92 1.28
C ASP A 85 6.95 -1.83 2.81
N GLN A 86 8.09 -2.11 3.45
CA GLN A 86 8.26 -1.96 4.89
C GLN A 86 9.32 -0.90 5.15
N VAL A 87 8.89 0.32 5.51
CA VAL A 87 9.79 1.42 5.86
C VAL A 87 10.81 1.71 4.74
N GLY A 88 10.37 1.67 3.49
CA GLY A 88 11.20 1.91 2.30
C GLY A 88 11.94 0.67 1.79
N LEU A 89 11.87 -0.46 2.48
CA LEU A 89 12.39 -1.73 1.99
C LEU A 89 11.30 -2.46 1.21
N ARG A 90 11.47 -2.54 -0.11
CA ARG A 90 10.55 -3.25 -1.00
C ARG A 90 10.96 -4.70 -1.19
N GLU A 91 10.15 -5.63 -0.71
CA GLU A 91 10.33 -7.07 -0.91
C GLU A 91 9.26 -7.64 -1.84
N ARG A 92 9.66 -8.51 -2.77
CA ARG A 92 8.71 -9.22 -3.62
C ARG A 92 7.98 -10.32 -2.83
N ILE A 93 6.67 -10.18 -2.72
CA ILE A 93 5.84 -11.11 -1.95
C ILE A 93 5.20 -12.21 -2.80
N LEU A 94 4.95 -11.99 -4.09
CA LEU A 94 4.36 -12.98 -5.00
C LEU A 94 5.17 -13.12 -6.30
N PRO A 95 4.99 -14.23 -7.05
CA PRO A 95 5.59 -14.37 -8.39
C PRO A 95 5.23 -13.21 -9.31
N ALA A 96 6.14 -12.88 -10.23
CA ALA A 96 5.87 -11.86 -11.25
C ALA A 96 4.98 -12.43 -12.36
N VAL A 97 4.09 -11.61 -12.91
CA VAL A 97 3.15 -12.02 -13.96
C VAL A 97 3.38 -11.20 -15.22
N VAL A 98 3.55 -11.87 -16.36
CA VAL A 98 3.57 -11.23 -17.68
C VAL A 98 2.13 -11.17 -18.21
N LEU A 99 1.64 -9.96 -18.49
CA LEU A 99 0.25 -9.72 -18.85
C LEU A 99 -0.01 -9.66 -20.36
N GLY A 100 1.03 -9.73 -21.20
CA GLY A 100 0.88 -9.79 -22.67
C GLY A 100 0.18 -8.58 -23.31
N VAL A 101 0.10 -7.44 -22.60
CA VAL A 101 -0.49 -6.19 -23.09
C VAL A 101 0.41 -5.00 -22.78
N SER A 102 0.18 -3.91 -23.50
CA SER A 102 0.93 -2.67 -23.29
C SER A 102 0.60 -2.04 -21.93
N LEU A 103 1.54 -1.25 -21.41
CA LEU A 103 1.31 -0.50 -20.17
C LEU A 103 0.21 0.54 -20.33
N ALA A 104 0.09 1.12 -21.53
CA ALA A 104 -0.96 2.07 -21.87
C ALA A 104 -2.36 1.43 -21.81
N ASP A 105 -2.53 0.18 -22.25
CA ASP A 105 -3.81 -0.53 -22.17
C ASP A 105 -4.20 -0.83 -20.72
N ILE A 106 -3.21 -1.13 -19.86
CA ILE A 106 -3.44 -1.34 -18.43
C ILE A 106 -3.82 -0.03 -17.76
N ALA A 107 -3.10 1.07 -18.02
CA ALA A 107 -3.42 2.40 -17.49
C ALA A 107 -4.84 2.81 -17.89
N ALA A 108 -5.21 2.67 -19.17
CA ALA A 108 -6.56 2.94 -19.64
C ALA A 108 -7.62 2.03 -19.00
N THR A 109 -7.25 0.81 -18.60
CA THR A 109 -8.14 -0.10 -17.85
C THR A 109 -8.33 0.34 -16.40
N ILE A 110 -7.26 0.83 -15.76
CA ILE A 110 -7.31 1.39 -14.40
C ILE A 110 -8.17 2.65 -14.37
N ASP A 111 -7.99 3.57 -15.31
CA ASP A 111 -8.77 4.82 -15.41
C ASP A 111 -10.27 4.56 -15.56
N LYS A 112 -10.65 3.50 -16.29
CA LYS A 112 -12.05 3.10 -16.47
C LYS A 112 -12.66 2.44 -15.23
N ARG A 113 -11.83 1.94 -14.30
CA ARG A 113 -12.25 1.21 -13.10
C ARG A 113 -12.03 2.05 -11.87
N ARG A 114 -13.04 2.88 -11.54
CA ARG A 114 -13.02 3.74 -10.34
C ARG A 114 -12.71 2.97 -9.06
N GLU A 115 -13.10 1.71 -8.98
CA GLU A 115 -12.83 0.85 -7.83
C GLU A 115 -11.34 0.53 -7.61
N VAL A 116 -10.48 0.69 -8.63
CA VAL A 116 -9.02 0.54 -8.51
C VAL A 116 -8.42 1.84 -7.99
N GLY A 117 -8.79 2.99 -8.59
CA GLY A 117 -8.33 4.31 -8.15
C GLY A 117 -8.80 4.71 -6.74
N ALA A 118 -9.82 4.03 -6.20
CA ALA A 118 -10.26 4.22 -4.82
C ALA A 118 -9.33 3.55 -3.79
N VAL A 119 -8.53 2.58 -4.21
CA VAL A 119 -7.65 1.79 -3.31
C VAL A 119 -6.18 2.09 -3.57
N PHE A 120 -5.84 2.43 -4.81
CA PHE A 120 -4.47 2.67 -5.24
C PHE A 120 -4.28 4.11 -5.70
N ARG A 121 -3.18 4.71 -5.22
CA ARG A 121 -2.54 5.82 -5.90
C ARG A 121 -1.73 5.27 -7.07
N VAL A 122 -1.99 5.82 -8.25
CA VAL A 122 -1.30 5.44 -9.50
C VAL A 122 -0.18 6.44 -9.74
N GLU A 123 1.08 5.99 -9.73
CA GLU A 123 2.24 6.84 -9.94
C GLU A 123 3.02 6.44 -11.20
N PRO A 124 3.06 7.30 -12.24
CA PRO A 124 3.95 7.08 -13.37
C PRO A 124 5.40 7.36 -12.94
N VAL A 125 6.27 6.36 -13.03
CA VAL A 125 7.71 6.50 -12.73
C VAL A 125 8.49 6.82 -14.00
N SER A 126 8.09 6.22 -15.12
CA SER A 126 8.66 6.50 -16.44
C SER A 126 7.66 6.13 -17.54
N ALA A 127 8.03 6.34 -18.80
CA ALA A 127 7.21 5.92 -19.94
C ALA A 127 6.93 4.40 -19.98
N ARG A 128 7.75 3.59 -19.28
CA ARG A 128 7.64 2.12 -19.26
C ARG A 128 7.42 1.56 -17.85
N CYS A 129 7.15 2.40 -16.87
CA CYS A 129 6.97 1.96 -15.48
C CYS A 129 5.88 2.76 -14.77
N LEU A 130 4.97 2.04 -14.12
CA LEU A 130 3.88 2.57 -13.32
C LEU A 130 3.83 1.84 -11.98
N LEU A 131 3.59 2.56 -10.89
CA LEU A 131 3.38 1.99 -9.57
C LEU A 131 1.92 2.14 -9.14
N LEU A 132 1.37 1.09 -8.55
CA LEU A 132 0.13 1.15 -7.77
C LEU A 132 0.50 1.03 -6.30
N LEU A 133 0.26 2.08 -5.54
CA LEU A 133 0.57 2.14 -4.11
C LEU A 133 -0.74 2.06 -3.34
N SER A 134 -0.89 1.08 -2.44
CA SER A 134 -2.06 1.04 -1.56
C SER A 134 -2.10 2.29 -0.69
N TRP A 135 -3.27 2.90 -0.58
CA TRP A 135 -3.49 4.04 0.29
C TRP A 135 -3.68 3.55 1.73
N GLU A 136 -2.69 3.70 2.59
CA GLU A 136 -3.00 3.95 4.00
C GLU A 136 -3.29 5.45 4.11
N GLU A 137 -4.47 5.79 4.62
CA GLU A 137 -4.71 7.14 5.13
C GLU A 137 -3.69 7.29 6.26
N GLU A 138 -2.59 7.99 5.97
CA GLU A 138 -1.73 8.54 7.00
C GLU A 138 -2.68 9.30 7.93
N GLU A 139 -3.02 8.70 9.08
CA GLU A 139 -3.28 9.52 10.24
C GLU A 139 -2.06 10.40 10.31
N ALA A 140 -2.21 11.64 9.88
CA ALA A 140 -1.27 12.68 10.15
C ALA A 140 -1.17 12.70 11.68
N ALA A 141 -0.23 11.93 12.21
CA ALA A 141 0.50 12.29 13.39
C ALA A 141 1.21 13.59 13.04
N SER A 142 0.42 14.67 13.04
CA SER A 142 0.85 15.97 13.48
C SER A 142 1.23 15.80 14.94
N THR A 143 2.37 15.17 15.20
CA THR A 143 3.29 15.69 16.19
C THR A 143 3.89 16.95 15.58
N GLY A 144 3.03 17.97 15.42
CA GLY A 144 3.46 19.35 15.47
C GLY A 144 4.12 19.54 16.83
N PHE A 145 5.39 19.18 16.91
CA PHE A 145 6.28 19.75 17.89
C PHE A 145 6.43 21.21 17.45
N ASP A 146 5.49 22.02 17.92
CA ASP A 146 5.50 23.46 17.77
C ASP A 146 6.70 23.97 18.59
N ILE A 147 7.89 23.98 17.97
CA ILE A 147 8.96 24.87 18.42
C ILE A 147 8.51 26.26 17.99
N SER A 148 7.58 26.83 18.75
CA SER A 148 7.33 28.24 18.70
C SER A 148 8.60 28.93 19.18
N GLU A 149 9.42 29.38 18.22
CA GLU A 149 10.45 30.41 18.39
C GLU A 149 9.81 31.78 18.72
N THR A 150 8.85 31.79 19.65
CA THR A 150 8.31 33.03 20.21
C THR A 150 9.09 33.36 21.47
N SER A 151 10.21 34.03 21.22
CA SER A 151 10.48 35.30 21.87
C SER A 151 10.35 35.35 23.40
N LEU A 152 11.49 35.13 24.06
CA LEU A 152 12.15 36.17 24.87
C LEU A 152 11.25 37.33 25.33
N SER A 153 10.74 37.27 26.55
CA SER A 153 10.72 38.39 27.50
C SER A 153 10.00 38.01 28.79
N MET A 154 10.69 37.32 29.68
CA MET A 154 10.42 37.48 31.12
C MET A 154 11.57 38.31 31.68
N THR A 155 11.39 39.63 31.63
CA THR A 155 12.20 40.58 32.40
C THR A 155 12.00 40.27 33.87
N TRP A 156 13.00 39.63 34.48
CA TRP A 156 13.08 39.50 35.92
C TRP A 156 13.49 40.85 36.49
N SER A 157 12.54 41.60 37.03
CA SER A 157 12.84 42.77 37.84
C SER A 157 13.21 42.30 39.26
N PRO A 158 14.37 42.68 39.80
CA PRO A 158 14.70 42.41 41.19
C PRO A 158 13.98 43.46 42.05
N THR A 159 13.18 43.01 43.00
CA THR A 159 12.82 43.85 44.15
C THR A 159 13.53 43.27 45.35
N VAL A 160 14.71 43.83 45.59
CA VAL A 160 15.38 43.82 46.89
C VAL A 160 14.68 44.90 47.70
N ASP A 161 14.35 44.57 48.95
CA ASP A 161 13.99 45.41 50.11
C ASP A 161 12.84 44.70 50.85
N ASP A 162 12.86 44.39 52.14
CA ASP A 162 13.85 44.37 53.21
C ASP A 162 13.08 43.86 54.47
N VAL A 163 13.77 43.68 55.59
CA VAL A 163 13.23 43.60 56.98
C VAL A 163 12.87 42.22 57.55
N ASP A 164 13.91 41.55 58.04
CA ASP A 164 14.19 41.30 59.46
C ASP A 164 13.01 41.23 60.49
N ALA A 165 12.80 40.05 61.06
CA ALA A 165 12.48 39.81 62.47
C ALA A 165 12.57 38.28 62.68
N GLY A 166 13.42 37.74 63.56
CA GLY A 166 13.11 37.64 64.99
C GLY A 166 11.76 36.93 65.16
N TRP A 167 11.63 35.79 65.81
CA TRP A 167 11.75 35.64 67.26
C TRP A 167 11.64 34.15 67.62
N ASP A 168 12.34 33.82 68.70
CA ASP A 168 12.44 32.58 69.47
C ASP A 168 11.21 31.67 69.64
N GLU A 169 11.55 30.40 69.90
CA GLU A 169 10.76 29.35 70.60
C GLU A 169 9.98 29.87 71.82
N PRO A 170 8.84 29.23 72.19
CA PRO A 170 8.84 28.15 73.19
C PRO A 170 7.74 27.09 72.91
N SER A 171 7.66 25.85 73.43
CA SER A 171 8.33 25.03 74.45
C SER A 171 8.12 23.55 74.09
#